data_AF-A0A3B3VRF1-F1
#
_entry.id   AF-A0A3B3VRF1-F1
#
_cell.length_a   1.000
_cell.length_b   1.000
_cell.length_c   1.000
_cell.angle_alpha   90.00
_cell.angle_beta   90.00
_cell.angle_gamma   90.00
#
_symmetry.space_group_name_H-M   'P 1'
#
loop_
_entity.id
_entity.type
_entity.pdbx_description
1 polymer ?
#
loop_
_entity_poly.entity_id
_entity_poly.type
_entity_poly.pdbx_seq_one_letter_code
_entity_poly.pdbx_strand_id
1 'polypeptide(L)'
;MCILCAFYQRILSSSSYSQAQLTCFTSAGFCLVLGIPSVLIGAVAASTDWNSTTYGLPTPYERDEEGSILPIALLFLTPTYVSVIGIGAVAAAVMSSMDSALLSSASLFSSNIYKNIIRKQASDYEMQWVIRISVVVVGLAGTGLTFLDSSVLVFWLVGVDMSYTIMFPQLVCVLFFKVSNGYGVCVGYILGFVMRVLSGEPLIGLPPAIRFPGCRLDKEGKLTQFFPFRTTIMLLSLVSIVFFSWLASVIFSKGLLSDKWDVFDIKRRAAQTARASDVKMSDTDEGGSAAKKKKKSITRSETFTCDKRSIL
;
A
#
# COMPACT_ATOMS: atom_id res chain seq x y z
N MET A 1 1.00 2.96 -1.82
CA MET A 1 1.59 2.23 -0.67
C MET A 1 1.74 3.12 0.58
N CYS A 2 2.48 4.22 0.51
CA CYS A 2 2.84 5.02 1.70
C CYS A 2 1.69 5.81 2.34
N ILE A 3 0.73 6.26 1.55
CA ILE A 3 -0.51 6.91 2.05
C ILE A 3 -1.28 5.96 2.96
N LEU A 4 -1.28 4.65 2.66
CA LEU A 4 -2.02 3.66 3.44
C LEU A 4 -1.41 3.47 4.83
N CYS A 5 -0.09 3.46 4.96
CA CYS A 5 0.59 3.32 6.25
C CYS A 5 0.39 4.55 7.14
N ALA A 6 0.58 5.77 6.60
CA ALA A 6 0.35 7.00 7.34
C ALA A 6 -1.13 7.14 7.76
N PHE A 7 -2.06 6.80 6.86
CA PHE A 7 -3.49 6.77 7.14
C PHE A 7 -3.84 5.76 8.24
N TYR A 8 -3.27 4.56 8.17
CA TYR A 8 -3.50 3.51 9.16
C TYR A 8 -2.94 3.89 10.54
N GLN A 9 -1.72 4.47 10.58
CA GLN A 9 -1.14 5.01 11.81
C GLN A 9 -2.04 6.10 12.41
N ARG A 10 -2.60 6.99 11.58
CA ARG A 10 -3.48 8.06 12.03
C ARG A 10 -4.82 7.52 12.55
N ILE A 11 -5.40 6.52 11.90
CA ILE A 11 -6.60 5.83 12.39
C ILE A 11 -6.35 5.16 13.75
N LEU A 12 -5.24 4.42 13.89
CA LEU A 12 -4.91 3.72 15.14
C LEU A 12 -4.59 4.68 16.30
N SER A 13 -4.12 5.89 16.00
CA SER A 13 -3.87 6.93 17.01
C SER A 13 -5.15 7.62 17.51
N SER A 14 -6.29 7.40 16.86
CA SER A 14 -7.55 8.02 17.25
C SER A 14 -8.13 7.39 18.51
N SER A 15 -8.63 8.22 19.42
CA SER A 15 -9.16 7.78 20.72
C SER A 15 -10.56 7.17 20.65
N SER A 16 -11.23 7.27 19.50
CA SER A 16 -12.62 6.82 19.33
C SER A 16 -12.87 6.26 17.93
N TYR A 17 -13.54 5.12 17.87
CA TYR A 17 -13.92 4.44 16.64
C TYR A 17 -14.79 5.30 15.71
N SER A 18 -15.73 6.07 16.28
CA SER A 18 -16.59 6.97 15.51
C SER A 18 -15.83 8.12 14.86
N GLN A 19 -14.78 8.63 15.54
CA GLN A 19 -13.92 9.68 14.99
C GLN A 19 -13.09 9.15 13.81
N ALA A 20 -12.54 7.95 13.93
CA ALA A 20 -11.85 7.30 12.81
C ALA A 20 -12.77 7.17 11.58
N GLN A 21 -13.98 6.62 11.76
CA GLN A 21 -14.92 6.46 10.65
C GLN A 21 -15.31 7.79 10.00
N LEU A 22 -15.59 8.83 10.81
CA LEU A 22 -15.92 10.15 10.29
C LEU A 22 -14.77 10.71 9.45
N THR A 23 -13.52 10.59 9.91
CA THR A 23 -12.37 11.06 9.12
C THR A 23 -12.21 10.33 7.80
N CYS A 24 -12.51 9.03 7.75
CA CYS A 24 -12.50 8.25 6.50
C CYS A 24 -13.58 8.74 5.52
N PHE A 25 -14.80 8.93 5.98
CA PHE A 25 -15.90 9.43 5.14
C PHE A 25 -15.65 10.86 4.67
N THR A 26 -15.20 11.75 5.56
CA THR A 26 -14.83 13.13 5.21
C THR A 26 -13.68 13.16 4.21
N SER A 27 -12.65 12.31 4.38
CA SER A 27 -11.55 12.22 3.42
C SER A 27 -12.02 11.72 2.06
N ALA A 28 -12.91 10.73 1.99
CA ALA A 28 -13.44 10.22 0.74
C ALA A 28 -14.23 11.30 -0.02
N GLY A 29 -15.09 12.05 0.67
CA GLY A 29 -15.80 13.18 0.08
C GLY A 29 -14.85 14.27 -0.42
N PHE A 30 -13.84 14.61 0.38
CA PHE A 30 -12.85 15.61 0.01
C PHE A 30 -12.01 15.20 -1.21
N CYS A 31 -11.64 13.93 -1.34
CA CYS A 31 -10.94 13.41 -2.51
C CYS A 31 -11.75 13.59 -3.81
N LEU A 32 -13.08 13.34 -3.76
CA LEU A 32 -13.94 13.55 -4.93
C LEU A 32 -14.02 15.03 -5.32
N VAL A 33 -14.17 15.91 -4.33
CA VAL A 33 -14.24 17.36 -4.56
C VAL A 33 -12.91 17.90 -5.12
N LEU A 34 -11.77 17.47 -4.56
CA LEU A 34 -10.45 17.90 -5.03
C LEU A 34 -10.03 17.30 -6.37
N GLY A 35 -10.63 16.19 -6.80
CA GLY A 35 -10.40 15.64 -8.13
C GLY A 35 -10.92 16.55 -9.25
N ILE A 36 -12.02 17.28 -8.99
CA ILE A 36 -12.71 18.09 -10.01
C ILE A 36 -11.80 19.22 -10.55
N PRO A 37 -11.15 20.05 -9.72
CA PRO A 37 -10.22 21.09 -10.22
C PRO A 37 -9.06 20.52 -11.05
N SER A 38 -8.49 19.39 -10.64
CA SER A 38 -7.37 18.76 -11.36
C SER A 38 -7.78 18.33 -12.77
N VAL A 39 -8.94 17.69 -12.90
CA VAL A 39 -9.50 17.30 -14.20
C VAL A 39 -9.86 18.51 -15.06
N LEU A 40 -10.41 19.56 -14.45
CA LEU A 40 -10.76 20.79 -15.16
C LEU A 40 -9.52 21.48 -15.74
N ILE A 41 -8.43 21.56 -14.98
CA ILE A 41 -7.15 22.13 -15.46
C ILE A 41 -6.62 21.32 -16.65
N GLY A 42 -6.67 19.98 -16.58
CA GLY A 42 -6.30 19.12 -17.71
C GLY A 42 -7.17 19.33 -18.94
N ALA A 43 -8.49 19.45 -18.77
CA ALA A 43 -9.42 19.71 -19.87
C ALA A 43 -9.18 21.09 -20.52
N VAL A 44 -8.90 22.12 -19.70
CA VAL A 44 -8.53 23.46 -20.19
C VAL A 44 -7.22 23.41 -20.96
N ALA A 45 -6.20 22.73 -20.44
CA ALA A 45 -4.91 22.58 -21.12
C ALA A 45 -5.03 21.83 -22.47
N ALA A 46 -5.93 20.85 -22.56
CA ALA A 46 -6.17 20.09 -23.79
C ALA A 46 -6.99 20.87 -24.86
N SER A 47 -7.83 21.81 -24.43
CA SER A 47 -8.69 22.62 -25.32
C SER A 47 -8.10 23.98 -25.70
N THR A 48 -6.99 24.37 -25.06
CA THR A 48 -6.31 25.63 -25.34
C THR A 48 -5.52 25.56 -26.63
N ASP A 49 -5.69 26.56 -27.50
CA ASP A 49 -4.83 26.75 -28.66
C ASP A 49 -3.48 27.34 -28.22
N TRP A 50 -2.48 26.46 -28.06
CA TRP A 50 -1.14 26.80 -27.60
C TRP A 50 -0.43 27.80 -28.52
N ASN A 51 -0.84 27.93 -29.78
CA ASN A 51 -0.31 28.93 -30.72
C ASN A 51 -0.58 30.36 -30.26
N SER A 52 -1.70 30.57 -29.56
CA SER A 52 -2.11 31.88 -29.06
C SER A 52 -1.52 32.22 -27.68
N THR A 53 -0.76 31.30 -27.09
CA THR A 53 -0.12 31.47 -25.78
C THR A 53 1.37 31.75 -25.93
N THR A 54 2.00 32.28 -24.89
CA THR A 54 3.46 32.52 -24.84
C THR A 54 4.29 31.23 -24.95
N TYR A 55 3.67 30.05 -24.87
CA TYR A 55 4.35 28.75 -25.05
C TYR A 55 4.66 28.44 -26.52
N GLY A 56 3.76 28.78 -27.46
CA GLY A 56 3.92 28.53 -28.91
C GLY A 56 3.75 27.07 -29.33
N LEU A 57 4.07 26.77 -30.60
CA LEU A 57 4.16 25.39 -31.14
C LEU A 57 5.60 24.87 -31.07
N PRO A 58 5.84 23.54 -30.97
CA PRO A 58 4.86 22.43 -30.91
C PRO A 58 4.14 22.35 -29.57
N THR A 59 2.96 21.71 -29.56
CA THR A 59 2.14 21.56 -28.34
C THR A 59 2.84 20.71 -27.28
N PRO A 60 2.47 20.84 -25.98
CA PRO A 60 3.07 20.04 -24.90
C PRO A 60 2.94 18.53 -25.11
N TYR A 61 1.90 18.10 -25.83
CA TYR A 61 1.69 16.71 -26.21
C TYR A 61 2.74 16.21 -27.21
N GLU A 62 3.06 17.02 -28.23
CA GLU A 62 4.06 16.67 -29.25
C GLU A 62 5.50 16.71 -28.71
N ARG A 63 5.72 17.32 -27.54
CA ARG A 63 7.01 17.37 -26.86
C ARG A 63 7.19 16.26 -25.81
N ASP A 64 6.23 15.33 -25.68
CA ASP A 64 6.22 14.32 -24.61
C ASP A 64 6.24 14.95 -23.19
N GLU A 65 5.79 16.20 -23.03
CA GLU A 65 5.75 16.93 -21.75
C GLU A 65 4.41 16.74 -21.02
N GLU A 66 3.64 15.72 -21.38
CA GLU A 66 2.31 15.41 -20.84
C GLU A 66 2.29 15.26 -19.31
N GLY A 67 3.37 14.72 -18.71
CA GLY A 67 3.52 14.60 -17.26
C GLY A 67 3.64 15.94 -16.52
N SER A 68 4.03 17.00 -17.24
CA SER A 68 4.23 18.36 -16.72
C SER A 68 3.13 19.33 -17.17
N ILE A 69 2.02 18.82 -17.70
CA ILE A 69 0.94 19.67 -18.24
C ILE A 69 0.34 20.62 -17.19
N LEU A 70 0.25 20.19 -15.93
CA LEU A 70 -0.31 21.01 -14.85
C LEU A 70 0.52 22.26 -14.55
N PRO A 71 1.85 22.16 -14.30
CA PRO A 71 2.68 23.35 -14.11
C PRO A 71 2.78 24.20 -15.39
N ILE A 72 2.79 23.60 -16.59
CA ILE A 72 2.77 24.34 -17.85
C ILE A 72 1.47 25.15 -17.97
N ALA A 73 0.31 24.53 -17.71
CA ALA A 73 -0.97 25.21 -17.75
C ALA A 73 -1.02 26.38 -16.75
N LEU A 74 -0.51 26.20 -15.53
CA LEU A 74 -0.44 27.27 -14.54
C LEU A 74 0.50 28.41 -14.97
N LEU A 75 1.63 28.13 -15.60
CA LEU A 75 2.59 29.15 -16.06
C LEU A 75 2.05 30.00 -17.21
N PHE A 76 1.41 29.36 -18.19
CA PHE A 76 1.10 30.01 -19.46
C PHE A 76 -0.36 30.48 -19.59
N LEU A 77 -1.30 29.93 -18.81
CA LEU A 77 -2.72 30.31 -18.89
C LEU A 77 -3.18 31.19 -17.72
N THR A 78 -2.35 31.39 -16.68
CA THR A 78 -2.73 32.18 -15.50
C THR A 78 -1.80 33.39 -15.31
N PRO A 79 -2.28 34.50 -14.71
CA PRO A 79 -1.44 35.64 -14.39
C PRO A 79 -0.31 35.24 -13.43
N THR A 80 0.84 35.90 -13.56
CA THR A 80 2.11 35.53 -12.89
C THR A 80 1.97 35.30 -11.39
N TYR A 81 1.18 36.12 -10.68
CA TYR A 81 0.94 35.98 -9.24
C TYR A 81 0.23 34.66 -8.87
N VAL A 82 -0.79 34.29 -9.64
CA VAL A 82 -1.56 33.06 -9.41
C VAL A 82 -0.72 31.84 -9.75
N SER A 83 0.06 31.90 -10.81
CA SER A 83 0.97 30.84 -11.23
C SER A 83 2.00 30.50 -10.14
N VAL A 84 2.69 31.51 -9.60
CA VAL A 84 3.72 31.31 -8.56
C VAL A 84 3.11 30.70 -7.30
N ILE A 85 1.96 31.21 -6.85
CA ILE A 85 1.26 30.66 -5.67
C ILE A 85 0.76 29.24 -5.96
N GLY A 86 0.21 28.98 -7.14
CA GLY A 86 -0.32 27.67 -7.54
C GLY A 86 0.77 26.60 -7.60
N ILE A 87 1.89 26.89 -8.26
CA ILE A 87 3.04 25.97 -8.36
C ILE A 87 3.66 25.76 -6.98
N GLY A 88 3.80 26.82 -6.17
CA GLY A 88 4.26 26.73 -4.79
C GLY A 88 3.36 25.85 -3.92
N ALA A 89 2.04 25.97 -4.06
CA ALA A 89 1.06 25.14 -3.34
C ALA A 89 1.15 23.67 -3.76
N VAL A 90 1.28 23.38 -5.06
CA VAL A 90 1.46 22.01 -5.57
C VAL A 90 2.78 21.42 -5.06
N ALA A 91 3.87 22.18 -5.12
CA ALA A 91 5.17 21.75 -4.60
C ALA A 91 5.11 21.45 -3.09
N ALA A 92 4.48 22.32 -2.30
CA ALA A 92 4.29 22.11 -0.85
C ALA A 92 3.42 20.87 -0.55
N ALA A 93 2.37 20.64 -1.34
CA ALA A 93 1.51 19.47 -1.19
C ALA A 93 2.25 18.15 -1.52
N VAL A 94 3.07 18.15 -2.57
CA VAL A 94 3.91 17.00 -2.94
C VAL A 94 4.99 16.76 -1.89
N MET A 95 5.65 17.81 -1.40
CA MET A 95 6.68 17.70 -0.36
C MET A 95 6.11 17.08 0.93
N SER A 96 4.96 17.55 1.39
CA SER A 96 4.26 16.97 2.56
C SER A 96 3.92 15.49 2.38
N SER A 97 3.54 15.09 1.16
CA SER A 97 3.27 13.69 0.81
C SER A 97 4.54 12.84 0.78
N MET A 98 5.63 13.39 0.22
CA MET A 98 6.94 12.76 0.18
C MET A 98 7.51 12.55 1.58
N ASP A 99 7.44 13.56 2.45
CA ASP A 99 7.91 13.49 3.83
C ASP A 99 7.20 12.37 4.60
N SER A 100 5.87 12.29 4.48
CA SER A 100 5.07 11.22 5.07
C SER A 100 5.47 9.84 4.54
N ALA A 101 5.79 9.74 3.25
CA ALA A 101 6.20 8.48 2.62
C ALA A 101 7.60 8.02 3.04
N LEU A 102 8.56 8.94 3.09
CA LEU A 102 9.92 8.68 3.53
C LEU A 102 9.93 8.29 5.01
N LEU A 103 9.22 9.03 5.85
CA LEU A 103 9.14 8.75 7.28
C LEU A 103 8.46 7.41 7.56
N SER A 104 7.37 7.10 6.86
CA SER A 104 6.67 5.82 7.01
C SER A 104 7.56 4.65 6.60
N SER A 105 8.26 4.77 5.46
CA SER A 105 9.20 3.74 4.98
C SER A 105 10.36 3.53 5.95
N ALA A 106 10.95 4.62 6.45
CA ALA A 106 12.04 4.56 7.42
C ALA A 106 11.60 3.97 8.77
N SER A 107 10.37 4.28 9.22
CA SER A 107 9.80 3.71 10.45
C SER A 107 9.58 2.19 10.32
N LEU A 108 9.05 1.73 9.18
CA LEU A 108 8.88 0.30 8.88
C LEU A 108 10.23 -0.40 8.81
N PHE A 109 11.21 0.18 8.13
CA PHE A 109 12.56 -0.39 8.03
C PHE A 109 13.22 -0.50 9.41
N SER A 110 13.18 0.56 10.21
CA SER A 110 13.79 0.57 11.54
C SER A 110 13.10 -0.41 12.51
N SER A 111 11.77 -0.47 12.51
CA SER A 111 11.03 -1.36 13.42
C SER A 111 11.04 -2.82 12.98
N ASN A 112 10.87 -3.10 11.68
CA ASN A 112 10.74 -4.49 11.19
C ASN A 112 12.08 -5.15 10.86
N ILE A 113 13.08 -4.38 10.41
CA ILE A 113 14.39 -4.94 10.03
C ILE A 113 15.39 -4.69 11.16
N TYR A 114 15.60 -3.44 11.56
CA TYR A 114 16.66 -3.12 12.52
C TYR A 114 16.38 -3.71 13.91
N LYS A 115 15.20 -3.45 14.48
CA LYS A 115 14.84 -3.94 15.82
C LYS A 115 14.58 -5.45 15.88
N ASN A 116 14.05 -6.05 14.81
CA ASN A 116 13.69 -7.47 14.80
C ASN A 116 14.84 -8.40 14.38
N ILE A 117 15.66 -7.98 13.41
CA ILE A 117 16.71 -8.83 12.80
C ILE A 117 18.10 -8.49 13.35
N ILE A 118 18.42 -7.21 13.53
CA ILE A 118 19.80 -6.78 13.86
C ILE A 118 20.02 -6.67 15.37
N ARG A 119 19.16 -5.92 16.10
CA ARG A 119 19.36 -5.69 17.54
C ARG A 119 18.03 -5.46 18.28
N LYS A 120 17.59 -6.46 19.05
CA LYS A 120 16.35 -6.39 19.86
C LYS A 120 16.36 -5.35 20.99
N GLN A 121 17.54 -4.86 21.37
CA GLN A 121 17.80 -3.87 22.41
C GLN A 121 18.49 -2.63 21.80
N ALA A 122 17.87 -2.02 20.79
CA ALA A 122 18.36 -0.77 20.20
C ALA A 122 17.91 0.43 21.05
N SER A 123 18.80 1.38 21.30
CA SER A 123 18.49 2.63 22.02
C SER A 123 17.71 3.60 21.11
N ASP A 124 16.84 4.45 21.68
CA ASP A 124 16.04 5.42 20.93
C ASP A 124 16.91 6.39 20.10
N TYR A 125 18.10 6.72 20.58
CA TYR A 125 19.07 7.56 19.86
C TYR A 125 19.59 6.88 18.58
N GLU A 126 19.89 5.57 18.66
CA GLU A 126 20.34 4.79 17.51
C GLU A 126 19.22 4.67 16.47
N MET A 127 17.99 4.46 16.95
CA MET A 127 16.79 4.37 16.11
C MET A 127 16.57 5.65 15.29
N GLN A 128 16.78 6.83 15.89
CA GLN A 128 16.68 8.11 15.19
C GLN A 128 17.75 8.26 14.09
N TRP A 129 18.98 7.82 14.35
CA TRP A 129 20.06 7.83 13.36
C TRP A 129 19.77 6.90 12.19
N VAL A 130 19.27 5.69 12.47
CA VAL A 130 18.86 4.72 11.44
C VAL A 130 17.74 5.27 10.57
N ILE A 131 16.75 5.96 11.16
CA ILE A 131 15.68 6.61 10.41
C ILE A 131 16.25 7.67 9.46
N ARG A 132 17.14 8.56 9.96
CA ARG A 132 17.77 9.61 9.13
C ARG A 132 18.55 9.02 7.96
N ILE A 133 19.39 8.02 8.20
CA ILE A 133 20.16 7.34 7.14
C ILE A 133 19.21 6.68 6.13
N SER A 134 18.16 6.00 6.60
CA SER A 134 17.19 5.32 5.73
C SER A 134 16.46 6.32 4.82
N VAL A 135 16.08 7.48 5.35
CA VAL A 135 15.47 8.57 4.55
C VAL A 135 16.43 9.06 3.48
N VAL A 136 17.71 9.28 3.82
CA VAL A 136 18.73 9.71 2.84
C VAL A 136 18.92 8.65 1.74
N VAL A 137 19.06 7.37 2.10
CA VAL A 137 19.26 6.28 1.14
C VAL A 137 18.06 6.12 0.21
N VAL A 138 16.84 6.11 0.75
CA VAL A 138 15.61 5.99 -0.05
C VAL A 138 15.41 7.22 -0.94
N GLY A 139 15.69 8.42 -0.42
CA GLY A 139 15.63 9.66 -1.21
C GLY A 139 16.64 9.67 -2.36
N LEU A 140 17.88 9.22 -2.11
CA LEU A 140 18.92 9.14 -3.14
C LEU A 140 18.57 8.09 -4.21
N ALA A 141 18.03 6.93 -3.79
CA ALA A 141 17.56 5.89 -4.71
C ALA A 141 16.39 6.38 -5.57
N GLY A 142 15.41 7.06 -4.97
CA GLY A 142 14.28 7.66 -5.71
C GLY A 142 14.74 8.73 -6.70
N THR A 143 15.66 9.60 -6.28
CA THR A 143 16.25 10.63 -7.14
C THR A 143 17.02 10.00 -8.31
N GLY A 144 17.82 8.96 -8.04
CA GLY A 144 18.53 8.22 -9.08
C GLY A 144 17.57 7.61 -10.11
N LEU A 145 16.46 7.04 -9.67
CA LEU A 145 15.46 6.47 -10.56
C LEU A 145 14.83 7.53 -11.48
N THR A 146 14.56 8.73 -10.96
CA THR A 146 14.05 9.86 -11.75
C THR A 146 15.06 10.33 -12.81
N PHE A 147 16.36 10.20 -12.56
CA PHE A 147 17.39 10.56 -13.55
C PHE A 147 17.56 9.52 -14.66
N LEU A 148 17.23 8.25 -14.39
CA LEU A 148 17.43 7.16 -15.35
C LEU A 148 16.29 7.03 -16.36
N ASP A 149 15.04 7.32 -15.97
CA ASP A 149 13.85 7.13 -16.80
C ASP A 149 13.07 8.43 -17.03
N SER A 150 12.79 8.75 -18.30
CA SER A 150 12.05 9.96 -18.70
C SER A 150 10.55 9.93 -18.40
N SER A 151 10.02 8.86 -17.79
CA SER A 151 8.58 8.64 -17.63
C SER A 151 8.18 8.30 -16.19
N VAL A 152 8.10 9.34 -15.35
CA VAL A 152 7.69 9.24 -13.94
C VAL A 152 6.30 8.60 -13.78
N LEU A 153 5.39 8.89 -14.72
CA LEU A 153 4.04 8.31 -14.73
C LEU A 153 4.06 6.79 -14.93
N VAL A 154 4.94 6.28 -15.80
CA VAL A 154 5.11 4.85 -16.02
C VAL A 154 5.59 4.17 -14.74
N PHE A 155 6.62 4.72 -14.10
CA PHE A 155 7.13 4.17 -12.83
C PHE A 155 6.06 4.18 -11.73
N TRP A 156 5.29 5.27 -11.64
CA TRP A 156 4.18 5.38 -10.69
C TRP A 156 3.09 4.33 -10.94
N LEU A 157 2.66 4.14 -12.19
CA LEU A 157 1.66 3.14 -12.56
C LEU A 157 2.15 1.72 -12.23
N VAL A 158 3.38 1.39 -12.59
CA VAL A 158 4.00 0.09 -12.27
C VAL A 158 4.03 -0.13 -10.74
N GLY A 159 4.41 0.89 -9.97
CA GLY A 159 4.43 0.80 -8.51
C GLY A 159 3.04 0.56 -7.89
N VAL A 160 2.01 1.23 -8.42
CA VAL A 160 0.61 1.02 -8.02
C VAL A 160 0.15 -0.39 -8.39
N ASP A 161 0.50 -0.87 -9.57
CA ASP A 161 0.13 -2.20 -10.05
C ASP A 161 0.77 -3.32 -9.25
N MET A 162 2.05 -3.19 -8.90
CA MET A 162 2.75 -4.11 -8.01
C MET A 162 2.09 -4.14 -6.63
N SER A 163 1.73 -2.96 -6.11
CA SER A 163 1.02 -2.86 -4.82
C SER A 163 -0.35 -3.56 -4.89
N TYR A 164 -1.11 -3.34 -5.95
CA TYR A 164 -2.44 -3.94 -6.13
C TYR A 164 -2.36 -5.46 -6.31
N THR A 165 -1.42 -5.96 -7.10
CA THR A 165 -1.32 -7.39 -7.41
C THR A 165 -0.75 -8.22 -6.27
N ILE A 166 0.12 -7.65 -5.43
CA ILE A 166 0.85 -8.39 -4.39
C ILE A 166 0.27 -8.15 -2.99
N MET A 167 0.08 -6.89 -2.57
CA MET A 167 -0.31 -6.57 -1.19
C MET A 167 -1.80 -6.79 -0.93
N PHE A 168 -2.65 -6.42 -1.89
CA PHE A 168 -4.09 -6.54 -1.74
C PHE A 168 -4.56 -7.97 -1.42
N PRO A 169 -4.17 -9.02 -2.16
CA PRO A 169 -4.61 -10.39 -1.85
C PRO A 169 -4.12 -10.84 -0.47
N GLN A 170 -2.92 -10.45 -0.05
CA GLN A 170 -2.39 -10.76 1.29
C GLN A 170 -3.23 -10.11 2.39
N LEU A 171 -3.59 -8.83 2.23
CA LEU A 171 -4.40 -8.09 3.20
C LEU A 171 -5.82 -8.67 3.30
N VAL A 172 -6.44 -9.01 2.16
CA VAL A 172 -7.75 -9.67 2.12
C VAL A 172 -7.69 -11.04 2.83
N CYS A 173 -6.67 -11.84 2.57
CA CYS A 173 -6.50 -13.15 3.22
C CYS A 173 -6.35 -13.02 4.74
N VAL A 174 -5.56 -12.06 5.23
CA VAL A 174 -5.35 -11.88 6.68
C VAL A 174 -6.61 -11.33 7.38
N LEU A 175 -7.37 -10.45 6.73
CA LEU A 175 -8.55 -9.83 7.35
C LEU A 175 -9.78 -10.73 7.36
N PHE A 176 -10.04 -11.45 6.26
CA PHE A 176 -11.27 -12.22 6.09
C PHE A 176 -11.11 -13.73 6.39
N PHE A 177 -9.92 -14.30 6.18
CA PHE A 177 -9.69 -15.74 6.35
C PHE A 177 -8.86 -16.03 7.60
N LYS A 178 -9.52 -16.48 8.68
CA LYS A 178 -8.85 -16.93 9.92
C LYS A 178 -7.93 -18.14 9.74
N VAL A 179 -8.02 -18.84 8.60
CA VAL A 179 -7.18 -20.00 8.24
C VAL A 179 -5.87 -19.58 7.57
N SER A 180 -5.63 -18.29 7.37
CA SER A 180 -4.42 -17.78 6.70
C SER A 180 -3.16 -18.04 7.55
N ASN A 181 -2.26 -18.87 7.00
CA ASN A 181 -1.01 -19.27 7.64
C ASN A 181 0.17 -18.48 7.06
N GLY A 182 1.22 -18.25 7.86
CA GLY A 182 2.43 -17.54 7.41
C GLY A 182 3.07 -18.17 6.16
N TYR A 183 3.09 -19.50 6.09
CA TYR A 183 3.57 -20.23 4.91
C TYR A 183 2.75 -19.96 3.64
N GLY A 184 1.42 -19.97 3.74
CA GLY A 184 0.55 -19.71 2.58
C GLY A 184 0.69 -18.29 2.05
N VAL A 185 0.86 -17.32 2.95
CA VAL A 185 1.14 -15.92 2.58
C VAL A 185 2.53 -15.78 1.93
N CYS A 186 3.57 -16.46 2.44
CA CYS A 186 4.91 -16.45 1.84
C CYS A 186 4.92 -17.08 0.43
N VAL A 187 4.32 -18.26 0.27
CA VAL A 187 4.26 -18.95 -1.03
C VAL A 187 3.42 -18.14 -2.03
N GLY A 188 2.28 -17.62 -1.60
CA GLY A 188 1.44 -16.77 -2.44
C GLY A 188 2.10 -15.45 -2.84
N TYR A 189 2.92 -14.87 -1.96
CA TYR A 189 3.74 -13.69 -2.28
C TYR A 189 4.76 -13.99 -3.38
N ILE A 190 5.54 -15.06 -3.21
CA ILE A 190 6.57 -15.46 -4.18
C ILE A 190 5.92 -15.78 -5.53
N LEU A 191 4.82 -16.54 -5.52
CA LEU A 191 4.09 -16.90 -6.73
C LEU A 191 3.49 -15.66 -7.41
N GLY A 192 2.87 -14.75 -6.65
CA GLY A 192 2.33 -13.50 -7.18
C GLY A 192 3.41 -12.62 -7.81
N PHE A 193 4.56 -12.50 -7.14
CA PHE A 193 5.72 -11.76 -7.65
C PHE A 193 6.26 -12.38 -8.94
N VAL A 194 6.51 -13.69 -8.95
CA VAL A 194 7.02 -14.41 -10.14
C VAL A 194 6.04 -14.31 -11.29
N MET A 195 4.76 -14.55 -11.06
CA MET A 195 3.72 -14.42 -12.10
C MET A 195 3.64 -13.00 -12.65
N ARG A 196 3.81 -11.97 -11.80
CA ARG A 196 3.81 -10.58 -12.24
C ARG A 196 5.02 -10.23 -13.09
N VAL A 197 6.21 -10.68 -12.68
CA VAL A 197 7.45 -10.50 -13.46
C VAL A 197 7.39 -11.25 -14.79
N LEU A 198 6.90 -12.50 -14.81
CA LEU A 198 6.77 -13.31 -16.03
C LEU A 198 5.71 -12.80 -17.00
N SER A 199 4.68 -12.09 -16.49
CA SER A 199 3.63 -11.50 -17.32
C SER A 199 4.13 -10.35 -18.20
N GLY A 200 5.35 -9.84 -17.97
CA GLY A 200 5.89 -8.69 -18.68
C GLY A 200 5.17 -7.39 -18.34
N GLU A 201 5.91 -6.28 -18.42
CA GLU A 201 5.34 -4.93 -18.37
C GLU A 201 5.53 -4.32 -19.77
N PRO A 202 4.45 -4.15 -20.56
CA PRO A 202 4.56 -3.54 -21.89
C PRO A 202 5.06 -2.08 -21.82
N LEU A 203 4.97 -1.44 -20.64
CA LEU A 203 5.49 -0.11 -20.34
C LEU A 203 7.01 -0.06 -20.11
N ILE A 204 7.66 -1.18 -19.80
CA ILE A 204 9.11 -1.28 -19.51
C ILE A 204 9.86 -1.99 -20.67
N GLY A 205 9.13 -2.43 -21.71
CA GLY A 205 9.72 -3.15 -22.85
C GLY A 205 10.12 -4.61 -22.54
N LEU A 206 9.67 -5.17 -21.42
CA LEU A 206 9.93 -6.56 -21.06
C LEU A 206 9.01 -7.49 -21.88
N PRO A 207 9.55 -8.39 -22.73
CA PRO A 207 8.74 -9.33 -23.48
C PRO A 207 8.04 -10.30 -22.51
N PRO A 208 6.72 -10.49 -22.63
CA PRO A 208 5.98 -11.42 -21.77
C PRO A 208 6.43 -12.86 -22.04
N ALA A 209 6.98 -13.52 -21.01
CA ALA A 209 7.40 -14.92 -21.09
C ALA A 209 6.19 -15.88 -21.04
N ILE A 210 5.10 -15.48 -20.38
CA ILE A 210 3.84 -16.24 -20.33
C ILE A 210 2.81 -15.60 -21.29
N ARG A 211 2.38 -16.36 -22.29
CA ARG A 211 1.28 -15.99 -23.19
C ARG A 211 -0.06 -16.37 -22.55
N PHE A 212 -0.75 -15.41 -21.94
CA PHE A 212 -2.14 -15.64 -21.49
C PHE A 212 -3.08 -15.86 -22.71
N PRO A 213 -4.12 -16.70 -22.59
CA PRO A 213 -5.05 -17.00 -23.68
C PRO A 213 -5.78 -15.72 -24.12
N GLY A 214 -5.68 -15.38 -25.41
CA GLY A 214 -6.22 -14.13 -25.98
C GLY A 214 -5.18 -13.15 -26.55
N CYS A 215 -3.90 -13.53 -26.60
CA CYS A 215 -2.87 -12.74 -27.29
C CYS A 215 -3.16 -12.61 -28.79
N ARG A 216 -3.29 -11.39 -29.29
CA ARG A 216 -3.20 -11.06 -30.72
C ARG A 216 -1.92 -10.24 -30.94
N LEU A 217 -1.27 -10.44 -32.08
CA LEU A 217 -0.21 -9.54 -32.55
C LEU A 217 -0.89 -8.34 -33.20
N ASP A 218 -0.61 -7.13 -32.72
CA ASP A 218 -0.87 -5.92 -33.51
C ASP A 218 0.17 -5.78 -34.63
N LYS A 219 -0.19 -5.06 -35.70
CA LYS A 219 0.57 -4.93 -36.96
C LYS A 219 1.98 -4.34 -36.81
N GLU A 220 2.35 -3.86 -35.62
CA GLU A 220 3.64 -3.25 -35.26
C GLU A 220 4.56 -4.20 -34.46
N GLY A 221 4.18 -5.47 -34.28
CA GLY A 221 5.02 -6.46 -33.58
C GLY A 221 4.99 -6.36 -32.05
N LYS A 222 4.12 -5.53 -31.47
CA LYS A 222 3.90 -5.40 -30.02
C LYS A 222 2.78 -6.34 -29.57
N LEU A 223 3.03 -7.18 -28.56
CA LEU A 223 2.06 -8.16 -28.05
C LEU A 223 1.05 -7.46 -27.12
N THR A 224 -0.09 -7.01 -27.68
CA THR A 224 -1.18 -6.36 -26.92
C THR A 224 -2.09 -7.42 -26.31
N GLN A 225 -2.01 -7.57 -24.99
CA GLN A 225 -2.80 -8.53 -24.24
C GLN A 225 -4.08 -7.85 -23.75
N PHE A 226 -5.20 -8.08 -24.44
CA PHE A 226 -6.52 -7.50 -24.12
C PHE A 226 -7.18 -8.09 -22.85
N PHE A 227 -6.64 -9.19 -22.32
CA PHE A 227 -7.15 -9.83 -21.11
C PHE A 227 -6.75 -8.99 -19.88
N PRO A 228 -7.64 -8.80 -18.88
CA PRO A 228 -7.32 -8.07 -17.65
C PRO A 228 -6.33 -8.88 -16.81
N PHE A 229 -5.05 -8.84 -17.20
CA PHE A 229 -3.98 -9.64 -16.62
C PHE A 229 -3.75 -9.26 -15.15
N ARG A 230 -3.93 -7.98 -14.79
CA ARG A 230 -3.77 -7.48 -13.42
C ARG A 230 -4.74 -8.14 -12.45
N THR A 231 -6.03 -8.19 -12.79
CA THR A 231 -7.05 -8.82 -11.93
C THR A 231 -6.89 -10.34 -11.88
N THR A 232 -6.48 -10.94 -12.99
CA THR A 232 -6.21 -12.39 -13.05
C THR A 232 -5.05 -12.79 -12.14
N ILE A 233 -3.94 -12.05 -12.17
CA ILE A 233 -2.78 -12.29 -11.29
C ILE A 233 -3.18 -12.08 -9.81
N MET A 234 -3.99 -11.05 -9.53
CA MET A 234 -4.52 -10.80 -8.18
C MET A 234 -5.41 -11.94 -7.68
N LEU A 235 -6.32 -12.45 -8.52
CA LEU A 235 -7.19 -13.58 -8.15
C LEU A 235 -6.39 -14.87 -7.99
N LEU A 236 -5.44 -15.14 -8.89
CA LEU A 236 -4.61 -16.33 -8.83
C LEU A 236 -3.72 -16.35 -7.58
N SER A 237 -3.13 -15.22 -7.22
CA SER A 237 -2.36 -15.09 -5.98
C SER A 237 -3.26 -15.27 -4.75
N LEU A 238 -4.46 -14.70 -4.72
CA LEU A 238 -5.43 -14.91 -3.63
C LEU A 238 -5.81 -16.39 -3.48
N VAL A 239 -6.18 -17.06 -4.58
CA VAL A 239 -6.51 -18.49 -4.58
C VAL A 239 -5.34 -19.32 -4.09
N SER A 240 -4.12 -18.98 -4.53
CA SER A 240 -2.90 -19.69 -4.12
C SER A 240 -2.64 -19.52 -2.62
N ILE A 241 -2.80 -18.32 -2.05
CA ILE A 241 -2.65 -18.09 -0.60
C ILE A 241 -3.63 -18.97 0.18
N VAL A 242 -4.90 -18.99 -0.22
CA VAL A 242 -5.94 -19.79 0.46
C VAL A 242 -5.64 -21.28 0.32
N PHE A 243 -5.29 -21.75 -0.88
CA PHE A 243 -4.98 -23.14 -1.16
C PHE A 243 -3.78 -23.63 -0.34
N PHE A 244 -2.66 -22.91 -0.37
CA PHE A 244 -1.46 -23.29 0.39
C PHE A 244 -1.66 -23.14 1.90
N SER A 245 -2.46 -22.16 2.36
CA SER A 245 -2.82 -22.03 3.78
C SER A 245 -3.66 -23.21 4.27
N TRP A 246 -4.65 -23.63 3.47
CA TRP A 246 -5.48 -24.80 3.76
C TRP A 246 -4.66 -26.09 3.74
N LEU A 247 -3.82 -26.27 2.71
CA LEU A 247 -2.95 -27.43 2.58
C LEU A 247 -1.99 -27.53 3.76
N ALA A 248 -1.38 -26.41 4.20
CA ALA A 248 -0.55 -26.38 5.39
C ALA A 248 -1.33 -26.80 6.65
N SER A 249 -2.55 -26.28 6.84
CA SER A 249 -3.42 -26.66 7.97
C SER A 249 -3.76 -28.16 7.99
N VAL A 250 -4.03 -28.74 6.81
CA VAL A 250 -4.30 -30.18 6.67
C VAL A 250 -3.06 -31.02 6.96
N ILE A 251 -1.88 -30.60 6.52
CA ILE A 251 -0.62 -31.33 6.75
C ILE A 251 -0.25 -31.33 8.24
N PHE A 252 -0.41 -30.20 8.93
CA PHE A 252 -0.13 -30.10 10.37
C PHE A 252 -1.18 -30.82 11.23
N SER A 253 -2.45 -30.82 10.83
CA SER A 253 -3.51 -31.57 11.54
C SER A 253 -3.38 -33.09 11.38
N LYS A 254 -2.85 -33.57 10.24
CA LYS A 254 -2.55 -34.98 10.02
C LYS A 254 -1.21 -35.45 10.62
N GLY A 255 -0.47 -34.56 11.28
CA GLY A 255 0.77 -34.90 11.98
C GLY A 255 1.94 -35.30 11.06
N LEU A 256 1.90 -34.94 9.78
CA LEU A 256 2.91 -35.37 8.79
C LEU A 256 4.24 -34.60 8.90
N LEU A 257 4.28 -33.45 9.59
CA LEU A 257 5.48 -32.62 9.78
C LEU A 257 5.84 -32.52 11.26
N SER A 258 7.13 -32.71 11.57
CA SER A 258 7.70 -32.60 12.92
C SER A 258 7.60 -31.16 13.45
N ASP A 259 7.34 -31.00 14.75
CA ASP A 259 7.16 -29.69 15.44
C ASP A 259 8.34 -28.71 15.25
N LYS A 260 9.51 -29.19 14.81
CA LYS A 260 10.68 -28.36 14.49
C LYS A 260 10.49 -27.45 13.27
N TRP A 261 9.52 -27.74 12.40
CA TRP A 261 9.22 -26.95 11.21
C TRP A 261 8.04 -25.98 11.40
N ASP A 262 7.54 -25.79 12.63
CA ASP A 262 6.50 -24.79 12.91
C ASP A 262 7.11 -23.41 13.22
N VAL A 263 7.81 -22.81 12.25
CA VAL A 263 8.44 -21.47 12.35
C VAL A 263 7.40 -20.37 12.59
N PHE A 264 6.15 -20.59 12.19
CA PHE A 264 5.04 -19.64 12.34
C PHE A 264 4.06 -19.96 13.49
N ASP A 265 4.37 -20.96 14.32
CA ASP A 265 3.61 -21.35 15.54
C ASP A 265 2.11 -21.56 15.26
N ILE A 266 1.80 -22.24 14.15
CA ILE A 266 0.45 -22.47 13.62
C ILE A 266 -0.40 -23.24 14.63
N LYS A 267 0.18 -24.22 15.33
CA LYS A 267 -0.52 -24.99 16.37
C LYS A 267 -0.95 -24.11 17.55
N ARG A 268 -0.10 -23.16 17.97
CA ARG A 268 -0.40 -22.27 19.10
C ARG A 268 -1.49 -21.25 18.75
N ARG A 269 -1.50 -20.74 17.51
CA ARG A 269 -2.57 -19.86 17.00
C ARG A 269 -3.91 -20.58 16.84
N ALA A 270 -3.90 -21.83 16.36
CA ALA A 270 -5.10 -22.66 16.30
C ALA A 270 -5.67 -22.94 17.70
N ALA A 271 -4.82 -23.27 18.68
CA ALA A 271 -5.22 -23.47 20.08
C ALA A 271 -5.77 -22.18 20.75
N GLN A 272 -5.20 -21.01 20.44
CA GLN A 272 -5.71 -19.72 20.92
C GLN A 272 -7.07 -19.37 20.29
N THR A 273 -7.26 -19.66 19.01
CA THR A 273 -8.54 -19.44 18.32
C THR A 273 -9.64 -20.37 18.83
N ALA A 274 -9.30 -21.63 19.14
CA ALA A 274 -10.21 -22.59 19.77
C ALA A 274 -10.63 -22.14 21.18
N ARG A 275 -9.67 -21.76 22.05
CA ARG A 275 -9.95 -21.23 23.39
C ARG A 275 -10.80 -19.94 23.37
N ALA A 276 -10.57 -19.05 22.41
CA ALA A 276 -11.39 -17.84 22.25
C ALA A 276 -12.82 -18.14 21.78
N SER A 277 -13.04 -19.24 21.07
CA SER A 277 -14.35 -19.69 20.61
C SER A 277 -15.15 -20.38 21.73
N ASP A 278 -14.49 -21.19 22.57
CA ASP A 278 -15.09 -21.80 23.77
C ASP A 278 -15.54 -20.75 24.80
N VAL A 279 -14.73 -19.71 25.04
CA VAL A 279 -15.10 -18.62 25.95
C VAL A 279 -16.32 -17.86 25.43
N LYS A 280 -16.43 -17.65 24.11
CA LYS A 280 -17.56 -16.95 23.50
C LYS A 280 -18.86 -17.77 23.51
N MET A 281 -18.76 -19.10 23.47
CA MET A 281 -19.91 -20.01 23.63
C MET A 281 -20.40 -20.01 25.10
N SER A 282 -19.48 -20.03 26.08
CA SER A 282 -19.84 -20.01 27.51
C SER A 282 -20.49 -18.71 28.00
N ASP A 283 -20.12 -17.55 27.44
CA ASP A 283 -20.77 -16.26 27.76
C ASP A 283 -22.17 -16.13 27.12
N THR A 284 -22.55 -17.02 26.18
CA THR A 284 -23.86 -16.96 25.49
C THR A 284 -24.93 -17.78 26.23
N ASP A 285 -24.55 -18.80 27.00
CA ASP A 285 -25.50 -19.64 27.77
C ASP A 285 -25.84 -19.09 29.18
N GLU A 286 -25.03 -18.18 29.73
CA GLU A 286 -25.25 -17.53 31.05
C GLU A 286 -25.93 -16.14 30.92
N GLY A 287 -26.73 -15.95 29.86
CA GLY A 287 -27.36 -14.67 29.49
C GLY A 287 -28.66 -14.32 30.22
N GLY A 288 -28.97 -14.97 31.34
CA GLY A 288 -30.17 -14.71 32.15
C GLY A 288 -29.81 -14.31 33.58
N SER A 289 -29.91 -13.03 33.91
CA SER A 289 -29.89 -12.50 35.30
C SER A 289 -28.52 -12.22 35.93
N ALA A 290 -27.72 -11.31 35.36
CA ALA A 290 -26.71 -10.56 36.15
C ALA A 290 -26.34 -9.20 35.53
N ALA A 291 -27.32 -8.50 34.95
CA ALA A 291 -27.15 -7.13 34.46
C ALA A 291 -27.03 -6.13 35.64
N LYS A 292 -25.89 -6.09 36.34
CA LYS A 292 -25.41 -4.88 37.06
C LYS A 292 -24.01 -4.92 37.69
N LYS A 293 -23.26 -6.04 37.69
CA LYS A 293 -21.95 -6.12 38.38
C LYS A 293 -20.69 -6.16 37.50
N LYS A 294 -20.78 -6.41 36.19
CA LYS A 294 -19.62 -6.59 35.27
C LYS A 294 -19.04 -5.29 34.68
N LYS A 295 -19.43 -4.10 35.18
CA LYS A 295 -18.90 -2.79 34.71
C LYS A 295 -17.70 -2.26 35.52
N LYS A 296 -17.25 -2.99 36.56
CA LYS A 296 -16.18 -2.54 37.48
C LYS A 296 -14.96 -3.46 37.56
N SER A 297 -14.97 -4.63 36.91
CA SER A 297 -13.82 -5.56 36.86
C SER A 297 -13.09 -5.57 35.51
N ILE A 298 -13.69 -5.02 34.43
CA ILE A 298 -13.08 -4.83 33.11
C ILE A 298 -12.25 -3.53 33.10
N THR A 299 -11.51 -3.27 34.18
CA THR A 299 -10.65 -2.08 34.31
C THR A 299 -9.30 -2.43 34.93
N ARG A 300 -8.95 -3.72 35.09
CA ARG A 300 -7.74 -4.10 35.83
C ARG A 300 -6.86 -5.24 35.27
N SER A 301 -7.13 -5.78 34.07
CA SER A 301 -6.32 -6.89 33.54
C SER A 301 -5.73 -6.73 32.14
N GLU A 302 -5.87 -5.56 31.50
CA GLU A 302 -5.04 -5.21 30.33
C GLU A 302 -4.11 -4.07 30.69
N THR A 303 -3.19 -4.35 31.61
CA THR A 303 -1.92 -3.62 31.70
C THR A 303 -0.99 -4.16 30.62
N PHE A 304 -1.37 -3.96 29.35
CA PHE A 304 -0.36 -3.89 28.30
C PHE A 304 0.22 -2.50 28.40
N THR A 305 1.49 -2.45 28.83
CA THR A 305 2.31 -1.25 28.97
C THR A 305 2.28 -0.44 27.67
N CYS A 306 1.44 0.59 27.68
CA CYS A 306 1.51 1.74 26.80
C CYS A 306 2.63 2.63 27.37
N ASP A 307 3.85 2.51 26.84
CA ASP A 307 4.85 3.57 27.03
C ASP A 307 4.48 4.73 26.10
N LYS A 308 3.71 5.65 26.67
CA LYS A 308 3.22 6.87 26.04
C LYS A 308 4.15 8.01 26.47
N ARG A 309 5.43 7.96 26.07
CA ARG A 309 6.36 9.09 26.27
C ARG A 309 7.53 9.10 25.29
N SER A 310 7.26 9.31 24.01
CA SER A 310 8.21 9.90 23.06
C SER A 310 7.51 10.28 21.75
N ILE A 311 6.67 11.31 21.82
CA ILE A 311 6.32 12.13 20.64
C ILE A 311 6.25 13.58 21.14
N LEU A 312 7.41 14.22 21.15
CA LEU A 312 7.63 15.65 20.95
C LEU A 312 8.98 15.79 20.27
#